data_AF-A0A7G9WE84-F1
#
_entry.id   AF-A0A7G9WE84-F1
#
_cell.length_a   1.000
_cell.length_b   1.000
_cell.length_c   1.000
_cell.angle_alpha   90.00
_cell.angle_beta   90.00
_cell.angle_gamma   90.00
#
_symmetry.space_group_name_H-M   'P 1'
#
loop_
_entity.id
_entity.type
_entity.pdbx_description
1 polymer ?
#
loop_
_entity_poly.entity_id
_entity_poly.type
_entity_poly.pdbx_seq_one_letter_code
_entity_poly.pdbx_strand_id
1 'polypeptide(L)'
;MTSEQVLTIFREAIMTMLKLAVPFLVVSIAIGLIVAIFQAATQIHEQTITFVPKIIVIAFMMLMLGSWMISVMSDLFQSICKMIIQV
;
A
#
# COMPACT_ATOMS: atom_id res chain seq x y z
N MET A 1 9.17 -26.02 13.49
CA MET A 1 8.61 -24.66 13.63
C MET A 1 8.05 -24.50 15.03
N THR A 2 8.61 -23.60 15.84
CA THR A 2 8.07 -23.25 17.16
C THR A 2 7.00 -22.16 17.01
N SER A 3 6.11 -22.02 18.00
CA SER A 3 5.07 -20.98 18.00
C SER A 3 5.65 -19.55 17.91
N GLU A 4 6.85 -19.33 18.45
CA GLU A 4 7.58 -18.05 18.32
C GLU A 4 7.99 -17.72 16.89
N GLN A 5 8.45 -18.71 16.12
CA GLN A 5 8.84 -18.51 14.72
C GLN A 5 7.65 -18.09 13.86
N VAL A 6 6.49 -18.71 14.09
CA VAL A 6 5.24 -18.34 13.41
C VAL A 6 4.83 -16.91 13.75
N LEU A 7 4.90 -16.52 15.02
CA LEU A 7 4.55 -15.16 15.45
C LEU A 7 5.49 -14.11 14.81
N THR A 8 6.77 -14.45 14.68
CA THR A 8 7.78 -13.59 14.05
C THR A 8 7.49 -13.36 12.57
N ILE A 9 7.18 -14.42 11.81
CA ILE A 9 6.77 -14.31 10.40
C ILE A 9 5.52 -13.43 10.26
N PHE A 10 4.52 -13.65 11.11
CA PHE A 10 3.30 -12.84 11.10
C PHE A 10 3.59 -11.35 11.31
N ARG A 11 4.47 -11.02 12.27
CA ARG A 11 4.88 -9.64 12.52
C ARG A 11 5.58 -9.02 11.31
N GLU A 12 6.52 -9.75 10.69
CA GLU A 12 7.21 -9.26 9.49
C GLU A 12 6.25 -9.07 8.31
N ALA A 13 5.31 -9.99 8.10
CA ALA A 13 4.31 -9.89 7.06
C ALA A 13 3.41 -8.65 7.24
N ILE A 14 2.92 -8.40 8.46
CA ILE A 14 2.12 -7.21 8.77
C ILE A 14 2.93 -5.93 8.56
N MET A 15 4.17 -5.88 9.03
CA MET A 15 5.04 -4.71 8.83
C MET A 15 5.31 -4.45 7.35
N THR A 16 5.47 -5.50 6.55
CA THR A 16 5.68 -5.40 5.12
C THR A 16 4.43 -4.89 4.40
N MET A 17 3.25 -5.44 4.74
CA MET A 17 1.96 -4.95 4.24
C MET A 17 1.75 -3.47 4.57
N LEU A 18 2.02 -3.07 5.81
CA LEU A 18 1.88 -1.68 6.23
C LEU A 18 2.83 -0.77 5.45
N LYS A 19 4.11 -1.15 5.31
CA LYS A 19 5.08 -0.40 4.49
C LYS A 19 4.59 -0.18 3.06
N LEU A 20 4.06 -1.23 2.42
CA LEU A 20 3.53 -1.13 1.07
C LEU A 20 2.29 -0.24 0.99
N ALA A 21 1.38 -0.31 1.97
CA ALA A 21 0.11 0.42 1.95
C ALA A 21 0.25 1.92 2.28
N VAL A 22 1.16 2.29 3.18
CA VAL A 22 1.35 3.68 3.66
C VAL A 22 1.44 4.71 2.53
N PRO A 23 2.31 4.59 1.51
CA PRO A 23 2.42 5.62 0.48
C PRO A 23 1.10 5.81 -0.28
N PHE A 24 0.41 4.72 -0.64
CA PHE A 24 -0.87 4.78 -1.33
C PHE A 24 -1.97 5.42 -0.46
N LEU A 25 -2.00 5.10 0.83
CA LEU A 25 -2.97 5.68 1.76
C LEU A 25 -2.78 7.19 1.91
N VAL A 26 -1.54 7.64 2.13
CA VAL A 26 -1.21 9.06 2.28
C VAL A 26 -1.65 9.86 1.06
N VAL A 27 -1.34 9.37 -0.14
CA VAL A 27 -1.69 10.05 -1.39
C VAL A 27 -3.20 9.99 -1.65
N SER A 28 -3.85 8.86 -1.39
CA SER A 28 -5.31 8.72 -1.53
C SER A 28 -6.07 9.68 -0.61
N ILE A 29 -5.60 9.87 0.62
CA ILE A 29 -6.16 10.83 1.57
C ILE A 29 -5.98 12.26 1.05
N ALA A 30 -4.77 12.63 0.62
CA ALA A 30 -4.48 13.98 0.12
C ALA A 30 -5.36 14.33 -1.09
N ILE A 31 -5.46 13.44 -2.07
CA ILE A 31 -6.31 13.65 -3.25
C ILE A 31 -7.78 13.67 -2.88
N GLY A 32 -8.20 12.77 -2.00
CA GLY A 32 -9.58 12.73 -1.51
C GLY A 32 -9.99 14.06 -0.87
N LEU A 33 -9.10 14.66 -0.09
CA LEU A 33 -9.33 15.97 0.52
C LEU A 33 -9.42 17.08 -0.53
N ILE A 34 -8.48 17.14 -1.47
CA ILE A 34 -8.47 18.15 -2.54
C ILE A 34 -9.78 18.09 -3.35
N VAL A 35 -10.19 16.87 -3.73
CA VAL A 35 -11.40 16.67 -4.52
C VAL A 35 -12.65 17.00 -3.69
N ALA A 36 -12.69 16.65 -2.40
CA ALA A 36 -13.81 16.99 -1.52
C ALA A 36 -13.99 18.51 -1.37
N ILE A 37 -12.90 19.27 -1.25
CA ILE A 37 -12.95 20.73 -1.21
C ILE A 37 -13.49 21.29 -2.53
N PHE A 38 -13.03 20.75 -3.67
CA PHE A 38 -13.50 21.18 -4.99
C PHE A 38 -15.00 20.89 -5.20
N GLN A 39 -15.46 19.72 -4.76
CA GLN A 39 -16.88 19.34 -4.79
C GLN A 39 -17.73 20.27 -3.92
N ALA A 40 -17.27 20.57 -2.70
CA ALA A 40 -17.96 21.48 -1.79
C ALA A 40 -18.02 22.91 -2.35
N ALA A 41 -16.93 23.41 -2.93
CA ALA A 41 -16.85 24.76 -3.49
C ALA A 41 -17.72 24.95 -4.73
N THR A 42 -17.87 23.91 -5.56
CA THR A 42 -18.65 23.95 -6.80
C THR A 42 -20.09 23.42 -6.65
N GLN A 43 -20.44 22.89 -5.48
CA GLN A 43 -21.72 22.24 -5.17
C GLN A 43 -22.02 21.01 -6.06
N ILE A 44 -21.01 20.44 -6.73
CA ILE A 44 -21.14 19.24 -7.56
C ILE A 44 -20.98 18.00 -6.69
N HIS A 45 -22.04 17.21 -6.56
CA HIS A 45 -22.07 15.97 -5.76
C HIS A 45 -22.07 14.71 -6.63
N GLU A 46 -21.37 14.75 -7.77
CA GLU A 46 -21.24 13.64 -8.71
C GLU A 46 -20.17 12.64 -8.22
N GLN A 47 -20.58 11.40 -7.94
CA GLN A 47 -19.68 10.37 -7.39
C GLN A 47 -18.48 10.08 -8.30
N THR A 48 -18.63 10.24 -9.62
CA THR A 48 -17.58 9.98 -10.62
C THR A 48 -16.36 10.91 -10.45
N ILE A 49 -16.56 12.16 -10.03
CA ILE A 49 -15.47 13.15 -9.87
C ILE A 49 -14.51 12.74 -8.75
N THR A 50 -14.99 12.05 -7.71
CA THR A 50 -14.13 11.53 -6.64
C THR A 50 -13.25 10.37 -7.10
N PHE A 51 -13.75 9.59 -8.06
CA PHE A 51 -13.18 8.29 -8.41
C PHE A 51 -12.06 8.40 -9.45
N VAL A 52 -12.29 9.16 -10.53
CA VAL A 52 -11.38 9.22 -11.68
C VAL A 52 -9.99 9.80 -11.30
N PRO A 53 -9.87 10.95 -10.60
CA PRO A 53 -8.56 11.50 -10.24
C PRO A 53 -7.76 10.55 -9.34
N LYS A 54 -8.42 9.84 -8.41
CA LYS A 54 -7.76 8.87 -7.52
C LYS A 54 -7.14 7.71 -8.30
N ILE A 55 -7.87 7.14 -9.27
CA ILE A 55 -7.35 6.04 -10.10
C ILE A 55 -6.11 6.46 -10.85
N ILE A 56 -6.14 7.63 -11.50
CA ILE A 56 -5.02 8.10 -12.32
C ILE A 56 -3.76 8.23 -11.47
N VAL A 57 -3.88 8.81 -10.27
CA VAL A 57 -2.71 8.97 -9.40
C VAL A 57 -2.25 7.64 -8.82
N ILE A 58 -3.15 6.74 -8.41
CA ILE A 58 -2.76 5.41 -7.92
C ILE A 58 -2.04 4.62 -9.03
N ALA A 59 -2.53 4.67 -10.27
CA ALA A 59 -1.88 4.03 -11.41
C ALA A 59 -0.47 4.59 -11.64
N PHE A 60 -0.32 5.92 -11.59
CA PHE A 60 0.98 6.57 -11.71
C PHE A 60 1.94 6.18 -10.57
N MET A 61 1.44 6.12 -9.33
CA MET A 61 2.21 5.65 -8.19
C MET A 61 2.67 4.20 -8.36
N MET A 62 1.82 3.31 -8.86
CA MET A 62 2.21 1.92 -9.12
C MET A 62 3.35 1.82 -10.13
N LEU A 63 3.35 2.66 -11.17
CA LEU A 63 4.44 2.71 -12.15
C LEU A 63 5.75 3.19 -11.51
N MET A 64 5.70 4.22 -10.66
CA MET A 64 6.90 4.75 -10.01
C MET A 64 7.43 3.85 -8.88
N LEU A 65 6.55 3.32 -8.04
CA LEU A 65 6.90 2.53 -6.86
C LEU A 65 7.03 1.04 -7.14
N GLY A 66 6.68 0.57 -8.35
CA GLY A 66 6.63 -0.86 -8.67
C GLY A 66 7.93 -1.60 -8.36
N SER A 67 9.08 -1.05 -8.75
CA SER A 67 10.39 -1.67 -8.46
C SER A 67 10.66 -1.79 -6.95
N TRP A 68 10.34 -0.74 -6.19
CA TRP A 68 10.51 -0.74 -4.74
C TRP A 68 9.57 -1.75 -4.06
N MET A 69 8.31 -1.84 -4.50
CA MET A 69 7.35 -2.81 -3.97
C MET A 69 7.82 -4.25 -4.18
N ILE A 70 8.40 -4.54 -5.36
CA ILE A 70 8.97 -5.85 -5.66
C ILE A 70 10.14 -6.17 -4.73
N SER A 71 11.03 -5.20 -4.46
CA SER A 71 12.14 -5.39 -3.51
C SER A 71 11.61 -5.73 -2.12
N VAL A 72 10.65 -4.95 -1.61
CA VAL A 72 10.07 -5.15 -0.27
C VAL A 72 9.37 -6.50 -0.13
N MET A 73 8.67 -6.96 -1.17
CA MET A 73 8.06 -8.29 -1.20
C MET A 73 9.10 -9.41 -1.29
N SER A 74 10.15 -9.19 -2.09
CA SER A 74 11.25 -10.14 -2.25
C SER A 74 12.02 -10.33 -0.95
N ASP A 75 12.20 -9.28 -0.15
CA ASP A 75 12.82 -9.34 1.18
C ASP A 75 12.02 -10.25 2.13
N LEU A 76 10.70 -10.06 2.20
CA LEU A 76 9.82 -10.93 3.00
C LEU A 76 9.89 -12.39 2.53
N PHE A 77 9.87 -12.61 1.22
CA PHE A 77 9.97 -13.95 0.65
C PHE A 77 11.30 -14.63 1.02
N GLN A 78 12.42 -13.91 0.91
CA GLN A 78 13.73 -14.42 1.29
C GLN A 78 13.82 -14.73 2.80
N SER A 79 13.24 -13.89 3.66
CA SER A 79 13.18 -14.16 5.11
C SER A 79 12.45 -15.47 5.41
N ILE A 80 11.30 -15.69 4.75
CA ILE A 80 10.52 -16.93 4.90
C ILE A 80 11.32 -18.14 4.38
N CYS A 81 11.92 -18.05 3.19
CA CYS A 81 12.73 -19.14 2.64
C CYS A 81 13.93 -19.51 3.53
N LYS A 82 14.64 -18.51 4.07
CA LYS A 82 15.76 -18.76 5.00
C LYS A 82 15.30 -19.48 6.26
N MET A 83 14.13 -19.10 6.80
CA MET A 83 13.58 -19.77 7.98
C MET A 83 13.17 -21.21 7.70
N ILE A 84 12.63 -21.49 6.51
CA ILE A 84 12.28 -22.86 6.10
C ILE A 84 13.53 -23.74 5.96
N ILE A 85 14.61 -23.23 5.37
CA ILE A 85 15.85 -24.01 5.15
C ILE A 85 16.60 -24.30 6.45
N GLN A 86 16.43 -23.49 7.50
CA GLN A 86 17.03 -23.71 8.81
C GLN A 86 16.28 -24.73 9.70
N VAL A 87 15.13 -25.25 9.24
CA VAL A 87 14.34 -26.29 9.92
C VAL A 87 14.63 -27.65 9.27
#